data_AF-A0A9D5W615-F1
#
_entry.id   AF-A0A9D5W615-F1
#
_cell.length_a   1.000
_cell.length_b   1.000
_cell.length_c   1.000
_cell.angle_alpha   90.00
_cell.angle_beta   90.00
_cell.angle_gamma   90.00
#
_symmetry.space_group_name_H-M   'P 1'
#
loop_
_entity.id
_entity.type
_entity.pdbx_description
1 polymer ?
#
loop_
_entity_poly.entity_id
_entity_poly.type
_entity_poly.pdbx_seq_one_letter_code
_entity_poly.pdbx_strand_id
1 'polypeptide(L)'
;MKFCVGLGKEDAVKRLEERGVSRRDFMKFCGVVATAMGMGPGFAGTVAEALAASKRPSVVMLHFAECTGCTEALIRTYQPFIDELILDTISLDYCETLMAGAGDAVEDALHKAVSSPEGFILICEGGIPAKDNGIYGMVGGKTMLSIVKELAPKAKAVVCVGTCACYGGVQAAKPNPTGAISVSQATGIKTVNIPGCPPNPINMVGGLVYFLTKGMPQLDDKGRPVVFYGKSVHDQCPRLPHFDKGEFAKSFESEEAKKGYCLYELGCKGPSTYNNCPTVQFNSTNYPMKAGHPCLGCSEPNFWDEMSPFYQQG
;
A
#
# COMPACT_ATOMS: atom_id res chain seq x y z
N MET A 1 -30.11 -6.76 -1.85
CA MET A 1 -29.08 -5.71 -1.78
C MET A 1 -29.59 -4.48 -2.55
N LYS A 2 -30.40 -3.61 -1.91
CA LYS A 2 -31.02 -2.40 -2.54
C LYS A 2 -30.32 -1.08 -2.17
N PHE A 3 -29.31 -1.13 -1.30
CA PHE A 3 -28.66 0.05 -0.71
C PHE A 3 -27.35 0.43 -1.42
N CYS A 4 -27.14 0.01 -2.66
CA CYS A 4 -25.96 0.42 -3.42
C CYS A 4 -26.12 1.89 -3.84
N VAL A 5 -25.33 2.77 -3.23
CA VAL A 5 -25.28 4.21 -3.52
C VAL A 5 -24.30 4.42 -4.68
N GLY A 6 -24.65 3.93 -5.88
CA GLY A 6 -23.81 4.09 -7.07
C GLY A 6 -23.48 5.55 -7.38
N LEU A 7 -22.45 5.80 -8.19
CA LEU A 7 -21.90 7.12 -8.51
C LEU A 7 -22.79 7.95 -9.45
N GLY A 8 -23.09 9.20 -9.08
CA GLY A 8 -23.79 10.15 -9.94
C GLY A 8 -23.60 11.59 -9.47
N LYS A 9 -23.71 12.55 -10.40
CA LYS A 9 -23.61 14.02 -10.15
C LYS A 9 -24.74 14.58 -9.27
N GLU A 10 -25.78 13.78 -8.96
CA GLU A 10 -26.95 14.17 -8.17
C GLU A 10 -26.86 13.70 -6.71
N ASP A 11 -27.75 14.17 -5.85
CA ASP A 11 -27.82 13.82 -4.42
C ASP A 11 -27.97 12.28 -4.23
N ALA A 12 -27.15 11.69 -3.37
CA ALA A 12 -27.16 10.28 -3.02
C ALA A 12 -28.52 9.81 -2.47
N VAL A 13 -29.23 10.67 -1.75
CA VAL A 13 -30.56 10.39 -1.22
C VAL A 13 -31.59 10.28 -2.35
N LYS A 14 -31.50 11.15 -3.35
CA LYS A 14 -32.40 11.14 -4.51
C LYS A 14 -32.27 9.85 -5.33
N ARG A 15 -31.06 9.33 -5.51
CA ARG A 15 -30.82 8.04 -6.18
C ARG A 15 -31.39 6.84 -5.41
N LEU A 16 -31.32 6.89 -4.07
CA LEU A 16 -31.93 5.88 -3.22
C LEU A 16 -33.45 5.91 -3.35
N GLU A 17 -34.04 7.11 -3.40
CA GLU A 17 -35.48 7.28 -3.63
C GLU A 17 -35.93 6.73 -5.00
N GLU A 18 -35.18 6.99 -6.07
CA GLU A 18 -35.43 6.43 -7.42
C GLU A 18 -35.37 4.90 -7.45
N ARG A 19 -34.60 4.29 -6.54
CA ARG A 19 -34.51 2.82 -6.37
C ARG A 19 -35.53 2.27 -5.37
N GLY A 20 -36.47 3.11 -4.92
CA GLY A 20 -37.53 2.74 -3.98
C GLY A 20 -37.06 2.57 -2.54
N VAL A 21 -35.95 3.22 -2.15
CA VAL A 21 -35.46 3.26 -0.77
C VAL A 21 -35.81 4.62 -0.18
N SER A 22 -36.70 4.64 0.81
CA SER A 22 -37.07 5.90 1.47
C SER A 22 -35.93 6.42 2.36
N ARG A 23 -35.87 7.74 2.58
CA ARG A 23 -34.94 8.34 3.57
C ARG A 23 -35.04 7.66 4.94
N ARG A 24 -36.22 7.21 5.35
CA ARG A 24 -36.44 6.49 6.62
C ARG A 24 -35.76 5.12 6.62
N ASP A 25 -35.84 4.40 5.52
CA ASP A 25 -35.20 3.08 5.39
C ASP A 25 -33.68 3.20 5.31
N PHE A 26 -33.19 4.24 4.62
CA PHE A 26 -31.77 4.58 4.61
C PHE A 26 -31.25 4.93 6.02
N MET A 27 -31.95 5.77 6.78
CA MET A 27 -31.55 6.11 8.16
C MET A 27 -31.61 4.91 9.10
N LYS A 28 -32.59 4.00 8.94
CA LYS A 28 -32.63 2.73 9.69
C LYS A 28 -31.43 1.86 9.36
N PHE A 29 -31.07 1.74 8.09
CA PHE A 29 -29.87 1.04 7.64
C PHE A 29 -28.60 1.66 8.26
N CYS A 30 -28.47 2.98 8.20
CA CYS A 30 -27.33 3.70 8.80
C CYS A 30 -27.22 3.45 10.32
N GLY A 31 -28.35 3.38 11.04
CA GLY A 31 -28.37 3.04 12.47
C GLY A 31 -27.96 1.59 12.76
N VAL A 32 -28.34 0.65 11.90
CA VAL A 32 -27.87 -0.74 11.98
C VAL A 32 -26.37 -0.82 11.72
N VAL A 33 -25.86 -0.14 10.70
CA VAL A 33 -24.43 -0.08 10.37
C VAL A 33 -23.62 0.56 11.50
N ALA A 34 -24.05 1.72 12.02
CA ALA A 34 -23.40 2.38 13.16
C ALA A 34 -23.32 1.48 14.40
N THR A 35 -24.36 0.68 14.64
CA THR A 35 -24.39 -0.29 15.74
C THR A 35 -23.44 -1.46 15.49
N ALA A 36 -23.41 -2.01 14.27
CA ALA A 36 -22.48 -3.08 13.89
C ALA A 36 -21.00 -2.65 13.97
N MET A 37 -20.73 -1.36 13.73
CA MET A 37 -19.41 -0.75 13.89
C MET A 37 -19.06 -0.39 15.35
N GLY A 38 -19.92 -0.71 16.32
CA GLY A 38 -19.69 -0.44 17.73
C GLY A 38 -19.84 1.03 18.15
N MET A 39 -20.43 1.87 17.30
CA MET A 39 -20.60 3.32 17.54
C MET A 39 -21.96 3.66 18.15
N GLY A 40 -22.91 2.71 18.11
CA GLY A 40 -24.27 2.88 18.64
C GLY A 40 -25.22 3.63 17.70
N PRO A 41 -26.55 3.56 17.95
CA PRO A 41 -27.56 4.08 17.02
C PRO A 41 -27.57 5.61 16.88
N GLY A 42 -27.01 6.35 17.84
CA GLY A 42 -26.87 7.81 17.78
C GLY A 42 -25.93 8.30 16.67
N PHE A 43 -25.06 7.43 16.16
CA PHE A 43 -24.14 7.74 15.06
C PHE A 43 -24.74 7.49 13.66
N ALA A 44 -26.03 7.16 13.57
CA ALA A 44 -26.72 6.97 12.30
C ALA A 44 -26.61 8.20 11.38
N GLY A 45 -26.59 9.42 11.94
CA GLY A 45 -26.40 10.66 11.17
C GLY A 45 -25.02 10.75 10.51
N THR A 46 -23.95 10.44 11.26
CA THR A 46 -22.58 10.42 10.74
C THR A 46 -22.38 9.33 9.69
N VAL A 47 -22.98 8.14 9.88
CA VAL A 47 -22.97 7.08 8.87
C VAL A 47 -23.76 7.49 7.62
N ALA A 48 -24.90 8.16 7.79
CA ALA A 48 -25.71 8.67 6.68
C ALA A 48 -24.98 9.77 5.90
N GLU A 49 -24.30 10.70 6.58
CA GLU A 49 -23.47 11.73 5.95
C GLU A 49 -22.30 11.12 5.19
N ALA A 50 -21.62 10.11 5.75
CA ALA A 50 -20.53 9.41 5.06
C ALA A 50 -21.03 8.66 3.82
N LEU A 51 -22.18 7.97 3.92
CA LEU A 51 -22.78 7.24 2.80
C LEU A 51 -23.45 8.16 1.76
N ALA A 52 -23.83 9.36 2.16
CA ALA A 52 -24.38 10.40 1.28
C ALA A 52 -23.32 11.40 0.80
N ALA A 53 -22.07 11.29 1.29
CA ALA A 53 -20.99 12.18 0.93
C ALA A 53 -20.74 12.07 -0.58
N SER A 54 -20.90 13.18 -1.28
CA SER A 54 -20.86 13.24 -2.74
C SER A 54 -19.44 13.15 -3.32
N LYS A 55 -18.39 13.25 -2.48
CA LYS A 55 -17.00 13.31 -2.94
C LYS A 55 -16.13 12.28 -2.23
N ARG A 56 -15.71 11.28 -3.00
CA ARG A 56 -14.63 10.36 -2.60
C ARG A 56 -13.29 11.11 -2.65
N PRO A 57 -12.36 10.87 -1.71
CA PRO A 57 -11.03 11.46 -1.74
C PRO A 57 -10.32 11.17 -3.06
N SER A 58 -9.78 12.21 -3.69
CA SER A 58 -8.97 12.08 -4.91
C SER A 58 -7.64 11.41 -4.58
N VAL A 59 -7.31 10.38 -5.35
CA VAL A 59 -6.05 9.64 -5.29
C VAL A 59 -5.39 9.70 -6.66
N VAL A 60 -4.15 10.17 -6.69
CA VAL A 60 -3.26 10.17 -7.85
C VAL A 60 -2.15 9.17 -7.58
N MET A 61 -2.06 8.12 -8.38
CA MET A 61 -1.02 7.09 -8.28
C MET A 61 -0.03 7.23 -9.43
N LEU A 62 1.22 7.57 -9.11
CA LEU A 62 2.30 7.74 -10.08
C LEU A 62 3.26 6.55 -10.07
N HIS A 63 3.76 6.20 -11.25
CA HIS A 63 4.75 5.15 -11.45
C HIS A 63 6.10 5.76 -11.81
N PHE A 64 7.15 5.33 -11.11
CA PHE A 64 8.53 5.79 -11.33
C PHE A 64 9.43 4.64 -11.78
N ALA A 65 10.63 4.45 -11.19
CA ALA A 65 11.41 3.24 -11.44
C ALA A 65 10.82 2.08 -10.64
N GLU A 66 9.97 1.29 -11.28
CA GLU A 66 9.18 0.22 -10.67
C GLU A 66 9.11 -1.05 -11.55
N CYS A 67 8.41 -2.05 -11.04
CA CYS A 67 8.14 -3.31 -11.73
C CYS A 67 6.64 -3.66 -11.77
N THR A 68 5.79 -2.70 -11.37
CA THR A 68 4.32 -2.81 -11.28
C THR A 68 3.82 -3.85 -10.27
N GLY A 69 4.73 -4.49 -9.54
CA GLY A 69 4.40 -5.49 -8.53
C GLY A 69 3.59 -4.92 -7.36
N CYS A 70 3.71 -3.63 -7.03
CA CYS A 70 2.92 -3.03 -5.95
C CYS A 70 1.50 -2.73 -6.43
N THR A 71 1.32 -2.27 -7.68
CA THR A 71 0.00 -2.16 -8.30
C THR A 71 -0.69 -3.52 -8.41
N GLU A 72 0.04 -4.55 -8.86
CA GLU A 72 -0.48 -5.91 -8.88
C GLU A 72 -0.88 -6.38 -7.48
N ALA A 73 -0.07 -6.10 -6.45
CA ALA A 73 -0.42 -6.41 -5.07
C ALA A 73 -1.68 -5.66 -4.60
N LEU A 74 -1.80 -4.36 -4.91
CA LEU A 74 -2.96 -3.55 -4.57
C LEU A 74 -4.26 -4.18 -5.08
N ILE A 75 -4.30 -4.58 -6.36
CA ILE A 75 -5.50 -5.17 -6.94
C ILE A 75 -5.81 -6.60 -6.44
N ARG A 76 -4.93 -7.20 -5.60
CA ARG A 76 -5.23 -8.43 -4.84
C ARG A 76 -5.90 -8.16 -3.49
N THR A 77 -6.25 -6.91 -3.17
CA THR A 77 -7.08 -6.61 -2.00
C THR A 77 -8.42 -7.36 -2.06
N TYR A 78 -8.89 -7.83 -0.91
CA TYR A 78 -10.15 -8.58 -0.79
C TYR A 78 -11.05 -8.07 0.34
N GLN A 79 -10.60 -7.09 1.12
CA GLN A 79 -11.35 -6.45 2.20
C GLN A 79 -10.98 -4.95 2.32
N PRO A 80 -11.63 -4.08 1.52
CA PRO A 80 -12.52 -4.36 0.40
C PRO A 80 -11.79 -4.90 -0.85
N PHE A 81 -12.55 -5.37 -1.85
CA PHE A 81 -12.01 -5.64 -3.20
C PHE A 81 -11.67 -4.32 -3.93
N ILE A 82 -10.89 -4.42 -5.01
CA ILE A 82 -10.42 -3.22 -5.73
C ILE A 82 -11.56 -2.42 -6.38
N ASP A 83 -12.58 -3.09 -6.88
CA ASP A 83 -13.78 -2.46 -7.45
C ASP A 83 -14.54 -1.67 -6.39
N GLU A 84 -14.81 -2.26 -5.22
CA GLU A 84 -15.39 -1.56 -4.07
C GLU A 84 -14.52 -0.37 -3.62
N LEU A 85 -13.19 -0.53 -3.60
CA LEU A 85 -12.28 0.54 -3.23
C LEU A 85 -12.40 1.73 -4.18
N ILE A 86 -12.32 1.51 -5.49
CA ILE A 86 -12.32 2.60 -6.49
C ILE A 86 -13.72 3.11 -6.85
N LEU A 87 -14.78 2.36 -6.59
CA LEU A 87 -16.16 2.79 -6.86
C LEU A 87 -16.77 3.48 -5.64
N ASP A 88 -16.52 2.97 -4.44
CA ASP A 88 -17.25 3.40 -3.24
C ASP A 88 -16.39 4.18 -2.24
N THR A 89 -15.07 3.98 -2.21
CA THR A 89 -14.20 4.56 -1.16
C THR A 89 -13.36 5.75 -1.63
N ILE A 90 -12.62 5.60 -2.72
CA ILE A 90 -11.72 6.62 -3.27
C ILE A 90 -12.07 6.94 -4.72
N SER A 91 -11.66 8.13 -5.20
CA SER A 91 -11.61 8.45 -6.62
C SER A 91 -10.18 8.26 -7.11
N LEU A 92 -9.89 7.15 -7.79
CA LEU A 92 -8.59 6.92 -8.41
C LEU A 92 -8.53 7.70 -9.73
N ASP A 93 -8.13 8.96 -9.63
CA ASP A 93 -8.23 9.93 -10.73
C ASP A 93 -7.07 9.81 -11.72
N TYR A 94 -5.97 9.17 -11.32
CA TYR A 94 -4.84 8.85 -12.19
C TYR A 94 -4.14 7.56 -11.72
N CYS A 95 -3.95 6.63 -12.64
CA CYS A 95 -3.16 5.40 -12.48
C CYS A 95 -2.87 4.85 -13.88
N GLU A 96 -1.61 4.88 -14.30
CA GLU A 96 -1.20 4.53 -15.66
C GLU A 96 -1.60 3.11 -16.05
N THR A 97 -1.56 2.17 -15.10
CA THR A 97 -1.90 0.75 -15.34
C THR A 97 -3.41 0.50 -15.54
N LEU A 98 -4.28 1.29 -14.88
CA LEU A 98 -5.72 1.01 -14.80
C LEU A 98 -6.59 2.01 -15.57
N MET A 99 -6.03 3.14 -15.99
CA MET A 99 -6.80 4.18 -16.68
C MET A 99 -7.13 3.81 -18.13
N ALA A 100 -8.27 4.31 -18.62
CA ALA A 100 -8.74 4.02 -19.97
C ALA A 100 -8.04 4.84 -21.08
N GLY A 101 -7.49 6.02 -20.74
CA GLY A 101 -6.90 6.95 -21.71
C GLY A 101 -5.41 6.71 -21.94
N ALA A 102 -4.84 7.42 -22.93
CA ALA A 102 -3.39 7.52 -23.15
C ALA A 102 -3.00 8.91 -23.70
N GLY A 103 -1.70 9.22 -23.73
CA GLY A 103 -1.14 10.45 -24.31
C GLY A 103 -1.66 11.74 -23.65
N ASP A 104 -1.86 12.79 -24.44
CA ASP A 104 -2.27 14.12 -23.96
C ASP A 104 -3.53 14.08 -23.09
N ALA A 105 -4.48 13.20 -23.40
CA ALA A 105 -5.71 13.06 -22.63
C ALA A 105 -5.47 12.62 -21.17
N VAL A 106 -4.42 11.84 -20.91
CA VAL A 106 -4.07 11.43 -19.54
C VAL A 106 -3.24 12.47 -18.82
N GLU A 107 -2.44 13.25 -19.55
CA GLU A 107 -1.76 14.41 -18.99
C GLU A 107 -2.78 15.45 -18.53
N ASP A 108 -3.80 15.74 -19.33
CA ASP A 108 -4.92 16.61 -18.96
C ASP A 108 -5.68 16.09 -17.73
N ALA A 109 -5.92 14.77 -17.66
CA ALA A 109 -6.56 14.13 -16.51
C ALA A 109 -5.73 14.30 -15.23
N LEU A 110 -4.41 14.07 -15.31
CA LEU A 110 -3.48 14.31 -14.21
C LEU A 110 -3.52 15.78 -13.77
N HIS A 111 -3.38 16.71 -14.71
CA HIS A 111 -3.40 18.16 -14.44
C HIS A 111 -4.70 18.58 -13.76
N LYS A 112 -5.85 18.05 -14.19
CA LYS A 112 -7.14 18.29 -13.56
C LYS A 112 -7.22 17.73 -12.15
N ALA A 113 -6.74 16.52 -11.92
CA ALA A 113 -6.75 15.88 -10.60
C ALA A 113 -5.90 16.68 -9.59
N VAL A 114 -4.67 17.04 -9.96
CA VAL A 114 -3.73 17.73 -9.05
C VAL A 114 -4.05 19.21 -8.82
N SER A 115 -4.87 19.81 -9.69
CA SER A 115 -5.33 21.21 -9.56
C SER A 115 -6.67 21.34 -8.84
N SER A 116 -7.26 20.22 -8.39
CA SER A 116 -8.52 20.23 -7.67
C SER A 116 -8.41 21.02 -6.37
N PRO A 117 -9.35 21.94 -6.05
CA PRO A 117 -9.34 22.69 -4.79
C PRO A 117 -9.57 21.78 -3.58
N GLU A 118 -10.12 20.58 -3.79
CA GLU A 118 -10.27 19.56 -2.75
C GLU A 118 -8.94 18.86 -2.41
N GLY A 119 -7.86 19.14 -3.14
CA GLY A 119 -6.57 18.47 -3.03
C GLY A 119 -6.65 16.97 -3.39
N PHE A 120 -5.51 16.30 -3.24
CA PHE A 120 -5.36 14.88 -3.58
C PHE A 120 -4.36 14.19 -2.65
N ILE A 121 -4.49 12.87 -2.54
CA ILE A 121 -3.47 12.00 -1.96
C ILE A 121 -2.58 11.51 -3.09
N LEU A 122 -1.26 11.64 -2.92
CA LEU A 122 -0.29 11.14 -3.87
C LEU A 122 0.21 9.76 -3.42
N ILE A 123 -0.05 8.73 -4.21
CA ILE A 123 0.58 7.42 -4.08
C ILE A 123 1.75 7.35 -5.06
N CYS A 124 2.93 7.02 -4.56
CA CYS A 124 4.13 6.83 -5.38
C CYS A 124 4.52 5.35 -5.38
N GLU A 125 4.55 4.73 -6.56
CA GLU A 125 5.18 3.43 -6.80
C GLU A 125 6.52 3.64 -7.51
N GLY A 126 7.58 2.99 -7.02
CA GLY A 126 8.91 3.07 -7.63
C GLY A 126 9.84 4.14 -7.05
N GLY A 127 11.14 3.90 -7.22
CA GLY A 127 12.19 4.85 -6.81
C GLY A 127 12.42 5.92 -7.87
N ILE A 128 13.17 6.97 -7.52
CA ILE A 128 13.38 8.12 -8.39
C ILE A 128 14.80 8.06 -8.98
N PRO A 129 14.98 7.78 -10.29
CA PRO A 129 16.30 7.85 -10.91
C PRO A 129 16.74 9.32 -10.97
N ALA A 130 17.74 9.70 -10.17
CA ALA A 130 18.14 11.10 -10.01
C ALA A 130 19.45 11.47 -10.73
N LYS A 131 20.25 10.48 -11.15
CA LYS A 131 21.51 10.72 -11.87
C LYS A 131 21.24 11.38 -13.22
N ASP A 132 22.20 12.18 -13.70
CA ASP A 132 22.16 12.86 -15.00
C ASP A 132 20.86 13.65 -15.20
N ASN A 133 20.47 14.38 -14.15
CA ASN A 133 19.25 15.18 -14.06
C ASN A 133 17.95 14.37 -14.27
N GLY A 134 17.99 13.06 -13.98
CA GLY A 134 16.83 12.17 -14.02
C GLY A 134 16.43 11.69 -15.40
N ILE A 135 17.31 11.81 -16.41
CA ILE A 135 17.01 11.42 -17.79
C ILE A 135 16.70 9.92 -17.96
N TYR A 136 17.15 9.08 -17.02
CA TYR A 136 16.94 7.63 -17.06
C TYR A 136 15.50 7.18 -16.81
N GLY A 137 14.59 8.09 -16.44
CA GLY A 137 13.17 7.79 -16.28
C GLY A 137 12.31 8.98 -16.68
N MET A 138 11.46 8.82 -17.69
CA MET A 138 10.62 9.88 -18.21
C MET A 138 9.20 9.39 -18.51
N VAL A 139 8.21 10.24 -18.26
CA VAL A 139 6.80 10.05 -18.62
C VAL A 139 6.31 11.36 -19.23
N GLY A 140 5.63 11.31 -20.37
CA GLY A 140 5.13 12.52 -21.04
C GLY A 140 6.23 13.54 -21.40
N GLY A 141 7.44 13.06 -21.70
CA GLY A 141 8.60 13.91 -21.96
C GLY A 141 9.16 14.67 -20.74
N LYS A 142 8.65 14.41 -19.53
CA LYS A 142 9.16 14.98 -18.27
C LYS A 142 9.90 13.90 -17.47
N THR A 143 11.00 14.28 -16.82
CA THR A 143 11.72 13.34 -15.95
C THR A 143 10.87 12.98 -14.74
N MET A 144 10.93 11.72 -14.30
CA MET A 144 10.28 11.24 -13.07
C MET A 144 10.66 12.10 -11.85
N LEU A 145 11.93 12.53 -11.79
CA LEU A 145 12.44 13.47 -10.79
C LEU A 145 11.71 14.83 -10.81
N SER A 146 11.48 15.40 -11.99
CA SER A 146 10.74 16.66 -12.13
C SER A 146 9.26 16.52 -11.73
N ILE A 147 8.62 15.43 -12.16
CA ILE A 147 7.20 15.16 -11.87
C ILE A 147 6.99 15.05 -10.35
N VAL A 148 7.79 14.23 -9.65
CA VAL A 148 7.61 14.04 -8.20
C VAL A 148 7.90 15.31 -7.41
N LYS A 149 8.90 16.10 -7.82
CA LYS A 149 9.23 17.40 -7.19
C LYS A 149 8.13 18.43 -7.39
N GLU A 150 7.42 18.38 -8.51
CA GLU A 150 6.31 19.29 -8.77
C GLU A 150 5.06 18.91 -7.97
N LEU A 151 4.73 17.62 -7.92
CA LEU A 151 3.42 17.16 -7.42
C LEU A 151 3.41 16.85 -5.93
N ALA A 152 4.50 16.30 -5.38
CA ALA A 152 4.55 15.92 -3.97
C ALA A 152 4.28 17.09 -2.99
N PRO A 153 4.79 18.32 -3.20
CA PRO A 153 4.48 19.46 -2.33
C PRO A 153 3.01 19.91 -2.35
N LYS A 154 2.26 19.56 -3.40
CA LYS A 154 0.85 19.94 -3.57
C LYS A 154 -0.11 18.91 -2.94
N ALA A 155 0.38 17.71 -2.64
CA ALA A 155 -0.43 16.62 -2.12
C ALA A 155 -0.78 16.82 -0.63
N LYS A 156 -1.98 16.41 -0.23
CA LYS A 156 -2.40 16.37 1.18
C LYS A 156 -1.58 15.38 2.01
N ALA A 157 -1.14 14.30 1.37
CA ALA A 157 -0.23 13.31 1.90
C ALA A 157 0.48 12.60 0.74
N VAL A 158 1.73 12.19 1.00
CA VAL A 158 2.53 11.39 0.08
C VAL A 158 2.71 10.00 0.69
N VAL A 159 2.16 8.99 0.03
CA VAL A 159 2.21 7.59 0.44
C VAL A 159 3.13 6.86 -0.52
N CYS A 160 4.24 6.32 -0.01
CA CYS A 160 5.15 5.49 -0.78
C CYS A 160 4.74 4.03 -0.65
N VAL A 161 4.44 3.39 -1.79
CA VAL A 161 4.07 1.98 -1.82
C VAL A 161 5.21 1.17 -2.41
N GLY A 162 5.62 0.16 -1.64
CA GLY A 162 6.76 -0.69 -1.96
C GLY A 162 8.11 -0.09 -1.61
N THR A 163 9.07 -0.99 -1.40
CA THR A 163 10.43 -0.67 -0.95
C THR A 163 11.15 0.27 -1.93
N CYS A 164 10.82 0.22 -3.23
CA CYS A 164 11.37 1.13 -4.23
C CYS A 164 11.02 2.60 -3.94
N ALA A 165 9.75 2.93 -3.73
CA ALA A 165 9.35 4.30 -3.41
C ALA A 165 9.82 4.73 -2.02
N CYS A 166 9.74 3.82 -1.05
CA CYS A 166 10.09 4.10 0.33
C CYS A 166 11.60 4.37 0.51
N TYR A 167 12.46 3.57 -0.13
CA TYR A 167 13.89 3.49 0.19
C TYR A 167 14.82 3.37 -1.03
N GLY A 168 14.31 3.45 -2.26
CA GLY A 168 15.09 3.34 -3.51
C GLY A 168 15.01 1.96 -4.18
N GLY A 169 14.91 0.87 -3.41
CA GLY A 169 14.62 -0.47 -3.91
C GLY A 169 15.71 -1.12 -4.75
N VAL A 170 15.31 -1.97 -5.70
CA VAL A 170 16.24 -2.86 -6.43
C VAL A 170 17.20 -2.10 -7.32
N GLN A 171 16.73 -1.06 -7.98
CA GLN A 171 17.54 -0.19 -8.83
C GLN A 171 18.55 0.66 -8.04
N ALA A 172 18.33 0.84 -6.73
CA ALA A 172 19.23 1.55 -5.84
C ALA A 172 20.32 0.65 -5.23
N ALA A 173 20.20 -0.68 -5.39
CA ALA A 173 21.22 -1.62 -4.98
C ALA A 173 22.54 -1.33 -5.71
N LYS A 174 23.68 -1.65 -5.09
CA LYS A 174 25.00 -1.40 -5.69
C LYS A 174 25.12 -2.07 -7.07
N PRO A 175 25.67 -1.37 -8.09
CA PRO A 175 26.33 -0.07 -8.04
C PRO A 175 25.44 1.15 -8.29
N ASN A 176 24.10 1.02 -8.24
CA ASN A 176 23.11 2.08 -8.46
C ASN A 176 23.36 2.90 -9.76
N PRO A 177 23.22 2.29 -10.95
CA PRO A 177 23.63 2.89 -12.22
C PRO A 177 22.87 4.17 -12.58
N THR A 178 21.63 4.32 -12.12
CA THR A 178 20.73 5.45 -12.40
C THR A 178 20.66 6.47 -11.26
N GLY A 179 21.42 6.27 -10.17
CA GLY A 179 21.32 7.09 -8.97
C GLY A 179 19.90 7.13 -8.41
N ALA A 180 19.23 5.98 -8.39
CA ALA A 180 17.91 5.84 -7.82
C ALA A 180 17.91 6.12 -6.32
N ILE A 181 16.95 6.93 -5.88
CA ILE A 181 16.76 7.34 -4.48
C ILE A 181 15.28 7.22 -4.10
N SER A 182 14.97 7.32 -2.81
CA SER A 182 13.57 7.32 -2.35
C SER A 182 12.84 8.61 -2.74
N VAL A 183 11.50 8.56 -2.70
CA VAL A 183 10.65 9.76 -2.89
C VAL A 183 10.97 10.83 -1.86
N SER A 184 11.16 10.44 -0.59
CA SER A 184 11.49 11.40 0.48
C SER A 184 12.85 12.05 0.24
N GLN A 185 13.87 11.30 -0.20
CA GLN A 185 15.17 11.87 -0.55
C GLN A 185 15.09 12.81 -1.74
N ALA A 186 14.28 12.48 -2.76
CA ALA A 186 14.13 13.31 -3.96
C ALA A 186 13.41 14.63 -3.71
N THR A 187 12.48 14.66 -2.75
CA THR A 187 11.55 15.79 -2.53
C THR A 187 11.78 16.56 -1.24
N GLY A 188 12.44 15.96 -0.24
CA GLY A 188 12.54 16.49 1.13
C GLY A 188 11.24 16.37 1.93
N ILE A 189 10.20 15.74 1.38
CA ILE A 189 8.89 15.60 2.03
C ILE A 189 8.89 14.34 2.90
N LYS A 190 8.25 14.44 4.07
CA LYS A 190 8.01 13.29 4.94
C LYS A 190 6.91 12.42 4.34
N THR A 191 7.20 11.14 4.14
CA THR A 191 6.30 10.20 3.48
C THR A 191 5.73 9.18 4.46
N VAL A 192 4.55 8.64 4.14
CA VAL A 192 4.02 7.42 4.77
C VAL A 192 4.55 6.23 3.97
N ASN A 193 5.38 5.41 4.59
CA ASN A 193 6.06 4.32 3.91
C ASN A 193 5.33 3.00 4.14
N ILE A 194 4.89 2.36 3.06
CA ILE A 194 4.28 1.02 3.06
C ILE A 194 5.23 0.07 2.31
N PRO A 195 6.37 -0.34 2.91
CA PRO A 195 7.38 -1.13 2.24
C PRO A 195 7.04 -2.63 2.17
N GLY A 196 7.83 -3.35 1.40
CA GLY A 196 7.63 -4.72 0.95
C GLY A 196 7.86 -4.80 -0.55
N CYS A 197 8.21 -5.97 -1.05
CA CYS A 197 8.53 -6.17 -2.48
C CYS A 197 7.72 -7.33 -3.08
N PRO A 198 6.39 -7.17 -3.24
CA PRO A 198 5.58 -5.99 -2.91
C PRO A 198 5.04 -5.97 -1.46
N PRO A 199 4.47 -4.85 -0.99
CA PRO A 199 3.76 -4.81 0.28
C PRO A 199 2.46 -5.63 0.21
N ASN A 200 1.93 -6.01 1.38
CA ASN A 200 0.64 -6.68 1.45
C ASN A 200 -0.50 -5.67 1.12
N PRO A 201 -1.51 -6.03 0.31
CA PRO A 201 -2.64 -5.15 0.01
C PRO A 201 -3.37 -4.65 1.27
N ILE A 202 -3.42 -5.46 2.34
CA ILE A 202 -4.04 -5.05 3.62
C ILE A 202 -3.30 -3.84 4.21
N ASN A 203 -1.97 -3.78 4.06
CA ASN A 203 -1.18 -2.67 4.60
C ASN A 203 -1.38 -1.40 3.75
N MET A 204 -1.52 -1.56 2.43
CA MET A 204 -1.78 -0.46 1.49
C MET A 204 -3.17 0.15 1.71
N VAL A 205 -4.21 -0.70 1.67
CA VAL A 205 -5.60 -0.28 1.82
C VAL A 205 -5.89 0.12 3.26
N GLY A 206 -5.40 -0.63 4.24
CA GLY A 206 -5.54 -0.29 5.66
C GLY A 206 -4.87 1.03 6.01
N GLY A 207 -3.69 1.32 5.45
CA GLY A 207 -3.01 2.61 5.61
C GLY A 207 -3.81 3.76 5.03
N LEU A 208 -4.35 3.60 3.82
CA LEU A 208 -5.19 4.59 3.16
C LEU A 208 -6.49 4.85 3.94
N VAL A 209 -7.24 3.79 4.28
CA VAL A 209 -8.50 3.90 5.03
C VAL A 209 -8.26 4.49 6.42
N TYR A 210 -7.18 4.11 7.10
CA TYR A 210 -6.83 4.71 8.39
C TYR A 210 -6.57 6.20 8.23
N PHE A 211 -5.79 6.60 7.22
CA PHE A 211 -5.53 8.02 6.95
C PHE A 211 -6.82 8.81 6.69
N LEU A 212 -7.72 8.26 5.87
CA LEU A 212 -8.99 8.91 5.52
C LEU A 212 -9.96 9.03 6.70
N THR A 213 -9.95 8.09 7.64
CA THR A 213 -10.94 8.01 8.72
C THR A 213 -10.43 8.53 10.07
N LYS A 214 -9.13 8.40 10.33
CA LYS A 214 -8.50 8.70 11.63
C LYS A 214 -7.32 9.67 11.53
N GLY A 215 -6.93 10.08 10.32
CA GLY A 215 -5.75 10.89 10.08
C GLY A 215 -4.45 10.07 10.10
N MET A 216 -3.31 10.76 10.21
CA MET A 216 -1.98 10.15 10.11
C MET A 216 -1.76 9.06 11.18
N PRO A 217 -1.43 7.80 10.81
CA PRO A 217 -1.08 6.78 11.79
C PRO A 217 0.23 7.10 12.50
N GLN A 218 0.45 6.50 13.68
CA GLN A 218 1.77 6.51 14.30
C GLN A 218 2.76 5.80 13.38
N LEU A 219 3.85 6.50 13.05
CA LEU A 219 4.93 5.99 12.22
C LEU A 219 6.15 5.64 13.08
N ASP A 220 6.90 4.62 12.69
CA ASP A 220 8.23 4.35 13.23
C ASP A 220 9.29 5.31 12.66
N ASP A 221 10.55 5.11 13.04
CA ASP A 221 11.71 5.88 12.60
C ASP A 221 11.98 5.79 11.10
N LYS A 222 11.49 4.74 10.43
CA LYS A 222 11.55 4.52 8.98
C LYS A 222 10.30 5.03 8.25
N GLY A 223 9.39 5.70 8.94
CA GLY A 223 8.16 6.27 8.36
C GLY A 223 7.05 5.23 8.11
N ARG A 224 7.14 4.03 8.71
CA ARG A 224 6.19 2.93 8.49
C ARG A 224 5.08 2.95 9.55
N PRO A 225 3.81 2.69 9.19
CA PRO A 225 2.75 2.59 10.20
C PRO A 225 2.99 1.46 11.20
N VAL A 226 3.11 1.79 12.49
CA VAL A 226 3.41 0.84 13.57
C VAL A 226 2.37 -0.28 13.66
N VAL A 227 1.13 -0.01 13.28
CA VAL A 227 0.05 -1.02 13.26
C VAL A 227 0.35 -2.21 12.32
N PHE A 228 1.14 -2.01 11.26
CA PHE A 228 1.51 -3.08 10.31
C PHE A 228 2.97 -3.52 10.46
N TYR A 229 3.85 -2.61 10.87
CA TYR A 229 5.30 -2.79 10.89
C TYR A 229 5.91 -2.72 12.30
N GLY A 230 5.10 -2.79 13.37
CA GLY A 230 5.55 -2.68 14.75
C GLY A 230 6.16 -3.94 15.37
N LYS A 231 6.12 -5.08 14.66
CA LYS A 231 6.66 -6.36 15.11
C LYS A 231 7.57 -6.98 14.05
N SER A 232 8.57 -7.73 14.48
CA SER A 232 9.39 -8.49 13.54
C SER A 232 8.57 -9.65 12.95
N VAL A 233 8.93 -10.08 11.75
CA VAL A 233 8.39 -11.28 11.11
C VAL A 233 8.66 -12.52 11.99
N HIS A 234 9.78 -12.53 12.71
CA HIS A 234 10.18 -13.63 13.57
C HIS A 234 9.28 -13.78 14.80
N ASP A 235 8.92 -12.68 15.47
CA ASP A 235 8.05 -12.69 16.67
C ASP A 235 6.65 -13.26 16.38
N GLN A 236 6.27 -13.30 15.10
CA GLN A 236 4.97 -13.78 14.63
C GLN A 236 5.08 -15.15 13.94
N CYS A 237 6.28 -15.73 13.84
CA CYS A 237 6.54 -16.91 13.02
C CYS A 237 6.09 -18.22 13.71
N PRO A 238 5.29 -19.08 13.07
CA PRO A 238 4.94 -20.39 13.60
C PRO A 238 6.11 -21.36 13.78
N ARG A 239 7.26 -21.10 13.14
CA ARG A 239 8.50 -21.87 13.32
C ARG A 239 9.34 -21.38 14.51
N LEU A 240 8.90 -20.35 15.24
CA LEU A 240 9.59 -19.81 16.41
C LEU A 240 9.89 -20.88 17.49
N PRO A 241 8.96 -21.82 17.82
CA PRO A 241 9.29 -22.88 18.78
C PRO A 241 10.44 -23.79 18.35
N HIS A 242 10.68 -23.96 17.05
CA HIS A 242 11.84 -24.69 16.54
C HIS A 242 13.12 -23.86 16.69
N PHE A 243 13.05 -22.55 16.44
CA PHE A 243 14.17 -21.64 16.67
C PHE A 243 14.64 -21.68 18.12
N ASP A 244 13.70 -21.57 19.08
CA ASP A 244 14.01 -21.57 20.52
C ASP A 244 14.65 -22.86 21.02
N LYS A 245 14.42 -23.98 20.30
CA LYS A 245 14.99 -25.31 20.61
C LYS A 245 16.29 -25.60 19.87
N GLY A 246 16.76 -24.72 18.98
CA GLY A 246 17.90 -24.99 18.11
C GLY A 246 17.61 -26.00 16.99
N GLU A 247 16.33 -26.18 16.63
CA GLU A 247 15.87 -27.11 15.59
C GLU A 247 15.87 -26.40 14.23
N PHE A 248 16.96 -26.53 13.49
CA PHE A 248 17.18 -25.85 12.21
C PHE A 248 17.24 -26.81 11.02
N ALA A 249 16.65 -26.40 9.91
CA ALA A 249 16.87 -27.05 8.63
C ALA A 249 18.30 -26.77 8.13
N LYS A 250 19.04 -27.83 7.78
CA LYS A 250 20.45 -27.72 7.33
C LYS A 250 20.59 -27.47 5.83
N SER A 251 19.60 -27.92 5.07
CA SER A 251 19.47 -27.71 3.63
C SER A 251 18.00 -27.82 3.21
N PHE A 252 17.66 -27.43 1.99
CA PHE A 252 16.26 -27.45 1.53
C PHE A 252 15.71 -28.88 1.34
N GLU A 253 16.59 -29.84 1.06
CA GLU A 253 16.26 -31.26 0.86
C GLU A 253 16.27 -32.10 2.16
N SER A 254 16.74 -31.52 3.26
CA SER A 254 16.88 -32.19 4.55
C SER A 254 15.54 -32.66 5.15
N GLU A 255 15.58 -33.71 5.99
CA GLU A 255 14.38 -34.20 6.69
C GLU A 255 13.84 -33.15 7.65
N GLU A 256 14.70 -32.31 8.22
CA GLU A 256 14.37 -31.16 9.04
C GLU A 256 13.54 -30.14 8.26
N ALA A 257 13.91 -29.84 7.00
CA ALA A 257 13.11 -28.96 6.14
C ALA A 257 11.73 -29.55 5.85
N LYS A 258 11.65 -30.85 5.56
CA LYS A 258 10.37 -31.57 5.36
C LYS A 258 9.49 -31.55 6.61
N LYS A 259 10.09 -31.58 7.79
CA LYS A 259 9.40 -31.46 9.10
C LYS A 259 9.02 -30.03 9.48
N GLY A 260 9.41 -29.03 8.68
CA GLY A 260 9.06 -27.62 8.93
C GLY A 260 9.94 -26.92 9.97
N TYR A 261 11.17 -27.40 10.19
CA TYR A 261 12.11 -26.79 11.14
C TYR A 261 12.48 -25.35 10.77
N CYS A 262 13.06 -24.61 11.71
CA CYS A 262 13.39 -23.20 11.50
C CYS A 262 14.39 -23.01 10.35
N LEU A 263 14.17 -21.99 9.52
CA LEU A 263 14.97 -21.69 8.33
C LEU A 263 16.12 -20.71 8.60
N TYR A 264 16.48 -20.50 9.88
CA TYR A 264 17.49 -19.52 10.26
C TYR A 264 18.86 -19.85 9.65
N GLU A 265 19.33 -21.09 9.76
CA GLU A 265 20.61 -21.50 9.14
C GLU A 265 20.60 -21.43 7.60
N LEU A 266 19.42 -21.38 6.98
CA LEU A 266 19.25 -21.16 5.53
C LEU A 266 19.15 -19.67 5.15
N GLY A 267 19.50 -18.76 6.08
CA GLY A 267 19.61 -17.32 5.82
C GLY A 267 18.34 -16.51 6.09
N CYS A 268 17.36 -17.04 6.81
CA CYS A 268 16.14 -16.30 7.14
C CYS A 268 16.43 -14.98 7.86
N LYS A 269 15.99 -13.87 7.26
CA LYS A 269 16.12 -12.49 7.78
C LYS A 269 14.94 -12.04 8.64
N GLY A 270 14.01 -12.95 8.92
CA GLY A 270 12.82 -12.67 9.73
C GLY A 270 13.10 -11.97 11.07
N PRO A 271 14.19 -12.30 11.80
CA PRO A 271 14.52 -11.63 13.07
C PRO A 271 14.82 -10.13 12.95
N SER A 272 15.36 -9.68 11.82
CA SER A 272 15.70 -8.27 11.55
C SER A 272 14.72 -7.57 10.62
N THR A 273 13.58 -8.20 10.31
CA THR A 273 12.60 -7.69 9.35
C THR A 273 11.28 -7.39 10.01
N TYR A 274 10.78 -6.16 9.87
CA TYR A 274 9.49 -5.75 10.40
C TYR A 274 8.42 -5.82 9.31
N ASN A 275 7.42 -6.67 9.53
CA ASN A 275 6.27 -6.88 8.66
C ASN A 275 5.25 -7.79 9.35
N ASN A 276 4.02 -7.86 8.83
CA ASN A 276 2.94 -8.69 9.36
C ASN A 276 2.69 -9.99 8.56
N CYS A 277 3.62 -10.39 7.69
CA CYS A 277 3.45 -11.52 6.76
C CYS A 277 2.91 -12.81 7.39
N PRO A 278 3.41 -13.31 8.55
CA PRO A 278 2.89 -14.55 9.13
C PRO A 278 1.46 -14.42 9.67
N THR A 279 1.08 -13.21 10.09
CA THR A 279 -0.22 -12.93 10.71
C THR A 279 -1.31 -12.76 9.66
N VAL A 280 -1.07 -11.94 8.63
CA VAL A 280 -2.08 -11.65 7.60
C VAL A 280 -1.97 -12.55 6.38
N GLN A 281 -0.80 -13.16 6.16
CA GLN A 281 -0.49 -13.98 4.98
C GLN A 281 -0.66 -13.19 3.67
N PHE A 282 -0.29 -13.80 2.55
CA PHE A 282 -0.54 -13.29 1.21
C PHE A 282 -1.60 -14.16 0.54
N ASN A 283 -2.48 -13.51 -0.24
CA ASN A 283 -3.56 -14.15 -1.00
C ASN A 283 -4.44 -15.05 -0.13
N SER A 284 -4.63 -14.67 1.14
CA SER A 284 -5.40 -15.39 2.16
C SER A 284 -4.95 -16.84 2.40
N THR A 285 -3.75 -17.22 1.94
CA THR A 285 -3.37 -18.63 1.83
C THR A 285 -1.95 -18.94 2.32
N ASN A 286 -0.95 -18.13 1.95
CA ASN A 286 0.45 -18.52 2.15
C ASN A 286 1.39 -17.34 2.40
N TYR A 287 2.63 -17.61 2.82
CA TYR A 287 3.73 -16.64 2.94
C TYR A 287 5.07 -17.38 2.88
N PRO A 288 6.22 -16.71 2.68
CA PRO A 288 7.47 -17.37 2.32
C PRO A 288 7.91 -18.53 3.24
N MET A 289 7.93 -18.32 4.55
CA MET A 289 8.38 -19.36 5.50
C MET A 289 7.38 -20.49 5.64
N LYS A 290 6.09 -20.27 5.40
CA LYS A 290 5.10 -21.34 5.31
C LYS A 290 5.30 -22.17 4.05
N ALA A 291 5.74 -21.55 2.95
CA ALA A 291 6.17 -22.23 1.72
C ALA A 291 7.58 -22.86 1.80
N GLY A 292 8.26 -22.78 2.95
CA GLY A 292 9.58 -23.39 3.14
C GLY A 292 10.78 -22.53 2.71
N HIS A 293 10.57 -21.25 2.38
CA HIS A 293 11.64 -20.35 1.97
C HIS A 293 11.98 -19.31 3.07
N PRO A 294 13.27 -19.00 3.32
CA PRO A 294 13.67 -17.95 4.25
C PRO A 294 13.09 -16.58 3.87
N CYS A 295 12.81 -15.75 4.88
CA CYS A 295 12.50 -14.33 4.67
C CYS A 295 13.72 -13.61 4.08
N LEU A 296 13.50 -12.75 3.09
CA LEU A 296 14.56 -11.96 2.44
C LEU A 296 14.79 -10.58 3.07
N GLY A 297 13.92 -10.15 3.99
CA GLY A 297 13.97 -8.80 4.55
C GLY A 297 13.44 -7.70 3.64
N CYS A 298 12.52 -8.04 2.73
CA CYS A 298 12.11 -7.14 1.64
C CYS A 298 11.39 -5.84 2.06
N SER A 299 11.01 -5.68 3.32
CA SER A 299 10.43 -4.44 3.87
C SER A 299 11.43 -3.54 4.62
N GLU A 300 12.69 -3.95 4.70
CA GLU A 300 13.76 -3.13 5.28
C GLU A 300 14.44 -2.24 4.22
N PRO A 301 14.95 -1.07 4.61
CA PRO A 301 15.79 -0.25 3.74
C PRO A 301 17.01 -1.04 3.23
N ASN A 302 17.42 -0.78 1.98
CA ASN A 302 18.64 -1.35 1.36
C ASN A 302 18.79 -2.88 1.44
N PHE A 303 17.71 -3.64 1.63
CA PHE A 303 17.81 -5.09 1.89
C PHE A 303 18.54 -5.86 0.78
N TRP A 304 18.53 -5.37 -0.46
CA TRP A 304 19.27 -5.96 -1.57
C TRP A 304 20.78 -6.07 -1.32
N ASP A 305 21.36 -5.09 -0.61
CA ASP A 305 22.76 -5.10 -0.25
C ASP A 305 22.94 -5.61 1.19
N GLU A 306 22.15 -5.10 2.14
CA GLU A 306 22.33 -5.36 3.59
C GLU A 306 21.90 -6.76 4.02
N MET A 307 20.99 -7.41 3.29
CA MET A 307 20.50 -8.76 3.60
C MET A 307 21.07 -9.82 2.65
N SER A 308 21.93 -9.42 1.71
CA SER A 308 22.63 -10.33 0.81
C SER A 308 23.99 -10.77 1.41
N PRO A 309 24.47 -12.00 1.14
CA PRO A 309 23.81 -13.09 0.43
C PRO A 309 22.59 -13.63 1.20
N PHE A 310 21.47 -13.84 0.50
CA PHE A 310 20.20 -14.15 1.17
C PHE A 310 20.20 -15.49 1.92
N TYR A 311 21.00 -16.47 1.48
CA TYR A 311 21.08 -17.80 2.07
C TYR A 311 22.19 -17.94 3.13
N GLN A 312 22.70 -16.83 3.64
CA GLN A 312 23.68 -16.80 4.73
C GLN A 312 23.13 -15.92 5.87
N GLN A 313 23.61 -16.13 7.09
CA GLN A 313 23.44 -15.14 8.16
C GLN A 313 24.57 -14.11 8.03
N GLY A 314 24.19 -12.83 8.07
CA GLY A 314 25.12 -11.70 8.01
C GLY A 314 25.79 -11.43 9.35
#